data_AF-J2G5X9-F1
#
_entry.id   AF-J2G5X9-F1
#
_cell.length_a   1.000
_cell.length_b   1.000
_cell.length_c   1.000
_cell.angle_alpha   90.00
_cell.angle_beta   90.00
_cell.angle_gamma   90.00
#
_symmetry.space_group_name_H-M   'P 1'
#
loop_
_entity.id
_entity.type
_entity.pdbx_description
1 polymer ?
#
loop_
_entity_poly.entity_id
_entity_poly.type
_entity_poly.pdbx_seq_one_letter_code
_entity_poly.pdbx_strand_id
1 'polypeptide(L)' 'MAIIILYGQAITDGIAKGDLAELQRLQAQAEAHLAEYGDVPTLLTTLKVEIAKLEGGAKR' A
#
# COMPACT_ATOMS: atom_id res chain seq x y z
N MET A 1 4.89 -16.31 8.01
CA MET A 1 3.60 -15.66 8.31
C MET A 1 3.86 -14.16 8.43
N ALA A 2 3.78 -13.41 7.33
CA ALA A 2 4.02 -11.98 7.38
C ALA A 2 2.80 -11.32 8.01
N ILE A 3 2.95 -10.79 9.23
CA ILE A 3 1.95 -9.91 9.82
C ILE A 3 1.97 -8.65 8.95
N ILE A 4 0.98 -8.51 8.07
CA ILE A 4 0.72 -7.25 7.39
C ILE A 4 0.18 -6.31 8.47
N ILE A 5 1.08 -5.57 9.11
CA ILE A 5 0.67 -4.38 9.84
C ILE A 5 0.09 -3.47 8.78
N LEU A 6 -1.23 -3.30 8.79
CA LEU A 6 -1.89 -2.35 7.90
C LEU A 6 -1.37 -0.97 8.26
N TYR A 7 -0.34 -0.51 7.55
CA TYR A 7 0.24 0.82 7.71
C TYR A 7 -0.87 1.87 7.76
N GLY A 8 -1.94 1.68 6.98
CA GLY A 8 -3.14 2.52 7.03
C GLY A 8 -3.69 2.73 8.44
N GLN A 9 -4.00 1.66 9.19
CA GLN A 9 -4.60 1.80 10.52
C GLN A 9 -3.61 2.41 11.52
N ALA A 10 -2.36 1.93 11.53
CA ALA A 10 -1.34 2.44 12.44
C ALA A 10 -1.01 3.93 12.18
N ILE A 11 -0.97 4.33 10.91
CA ILE A 11 -0.79 5.74 10.50
C ILE A 11 -2.00 6.57 10.91
N THR A 12 -3.23 6.11 10.65
CA THR A 12 -4.45 6.83 11.06
C THR A 12 -4.52 7.00 12.57
N ASP A 13 -4.22 5.95 13.34
CA ASP A 13 -4.22 6.00 14.80
C ASP A 13 -3.10 6.90 15.34
N GLY A 14 -1.90 6.85 14.73
CA GLY A 14 -0.78 7.73 15.07
C GLY A 14 -1.09 9.21 14.81
N ILE A 15 -1.73 9.52 13.67
CA ILE A 15 -2.18 10.88 13.34
C ILE A 15 -3.22 11.36 14.36
N ALA A 16 -4.17 10.50 14.74
CA ALA A 16 -5.20 10.82 15.72
C ALA A 16 -4.63 11.07 17.13
N LYS A 17 -3.57 10.36 17.53
CA LYS A 17 -2.88 10.54 18.81
C LYS A 17 -1.99 11.78 18.86
N GLY A 18 -1.39 12.17 17.74
CA GLY A 18 -0.53 13.35 17.65
C GLY A 18 0.86 13.22 18.31
N ASP A 19 1.34 12.00 18.56
CA ASP A 19 2.70 11.76 19.08
C ASP A 19 3.73 11.88 17.94
N LEU A 20 4.56 12.91 17.99
CA LEU A 20 5.57 13.20 16.98
C LEU A 20 6.58 12.06 16.79
N ALA A 21 7.00 11.39 17.87
CA ALA A 21 7.98 10.31 17.79
C ALA A 21 7.37 9.07 17.11
N GLU A 22 6.10 8.78 17.40
CA GLU A 22 5.34 7.71 16.75
C GLU A 22 5.15 8.00 15.26
N LEU A 23 4.78 9.24 14.91
CA LEU A 23 4.59 9.67 13.52
C LEU A 23 5.87 9.55 12.69
N GLN A 24 7.02 9.99 13.21
CA GLN A 24 8.31 9.88 12.52
C GLN A 24 8.72 8.42 12.30
N ARG A 25 8.47 7.55 13.28
CA ARG A 25 8.72 6.11 13.14
C ARG A 25 7.84 5.49 12.05
N LEU A 26 6.55 5.84 12.02
CA LEU A 26 5.61 5.36 11.02
C LEU A 26 5.96 5.87 9.62
N GLN A 27 6.41 7.13 9.51
CA GLN A 27 6.91 7.72 8.26
C GLN A 27 8.09 6.91 7.71
N ALA A 28 9.14 6.69 8.53
CA ALA A 28 10.32 5.96 8.09
C ALA A 28 9.99 4.53 7.64
N GLN A 29 9.04 3.87 8.30
CA GLN A 29 8.59 2.53 7.89
C GLN A 29 7.79 2.56 6.58
N ALA A 30 6.94 3.56 6.38
CA ALA A 30 6.18 3.73 5.13
C ALA A 30 7.12 4.03 3.96
N GLU A 31 8.13 4.89 4.16
CA GLU A 31 9.14 5.20 3.15
C GLU A 31 9.99 3.97 2.79
N ALA A 32 10.40 3.16 3.79
CA ALA A 32 11.10 1.90 3.54
C ALA A 32 10.25 0.92 2.73
N HIS A 33 8.95 0.82 3.04
CA HIS A 33 8.02 -0.01 2.28
C HIS A 33 7.86 0.48 0.83
N LEU A 34 7.76 1.79 0.61
CA LEU A 34 7.71 2.37 -0.74
C LEU A 34 9.01 2.14 -1.51
N ALA A 35 10.17 2.18 -0.84
CA ALA A 35 11.46 1.90 -1.47
C ALA A 35 11.60 0.43 -1.88
N GLU A 36 11.06 -0.50 -1.08
CA GLU A 36 11.15 -1.95 -1.35
C GLU A 36 10.14 -2.42 -2.41
N TYR A 37 8.90 -1.94 -2.34
CA TYR A 37 7.79 -2.46 -3.15
C TYR A 37 7.29 -1.50 -4.23
N GLY A 38 7.69 -0.22 -4.18
CA GLY A 38 7.21 0.82 -5.09
C GLY A 38 5.75 1.23 -4.83
N ASP A 39 5.14 1.88 -5.82
CA ASP A 39 3.75 2.33 -5.76
C ASP A 39 2.77 1.15 -6.01
N VAL A 40 2.53 0.37 -4.95
CA VAL A 40 1.62 -0.78 -4.97
C VAL A 40 0.19 -0.42 -5.44
N PRO A 41 -0.44 0.70 -5.02
CA PRO A 41 -1.73 1.13 -5.58
C PRO A 41 -1.75 1.28 -7.11
N THR A 42 -0.70 1.88 -7.68
CA THR A 42 -0.58 2.03 -9.14
C THR A 42 -0.37 0.66 -9.80
N LEU A 43 0.53 -0.18 -9.26
CA LEU A 43 0.76 -1.53 -9.76
C LEU A 43 -0.52 -2.38 -9.75
N LEU A 44 -1.32 -2.30 -8.69
CA LEU A 44 -2.60 -2.99 -8.59
C LEU A 44 -3.62 -2.49 -9.63
N THR A 45 -3.63 -1.19 -9.91
CA THR A 45 -4.49 -0.62 -10.94
C THR A 45 -4.11 -1.15 -12.32
N THR A 46 -2.82 -1.17 -12.64
CA THR A 46 -2.31 -1.76 -13.90
C THR A 46 -2.64 -3.24 -14.00
N LEU A 47 -2.47 -4.01 -12.92
CA LEU A 47 -2.82 -5.43 -12.88
C LEU A 47 -4.30 -5.67 -13.22
N LYS A 48 -5.21 -4.88 -12.64
CA LYS A 48 -6.65 -4.98 -12.93
C LYS A 48 -6.97 -4.70 -14.39
N VAL A 49 -6.28 -3.73 -15.01
CA VAL A 49 -6.44 -3.41 -16.44
C VAL A 49 -6.02 -4.59 -17.30
N GLU A 50 -4.88 -5.22 -17.01
CA GLU A 50 -4.41 -6.39 -17.76
C GLU A 50 -5.35 -7.60 -17.61
N ILE A 51 -5.86 -7.84 -16.39
CA ILE A 51 -6.89 -8.88 -16.17
C ILE A 51 -8.12 -8.62 -17.04
N ALA A 52 -8.66 -7.39 -17.02
CA ALA A 52 -9.84 -7.04 -17.78
C ALA A 52 -9.64 -7.20 -19.31
N LYS A 53 -8.44 -6.92 -19.83
CA LYS A 53 -8.10 -7.15 -21.24
C LYS A 53 -8.15 -8.63 -21.61
N LEU A 54 -7.60 -9.50 -20.77
CA LEU A 54 -7.57 -10.95 -21.00
C LEU A 54 -8.97 -11.57 -20.87
N GLU A 55 -9.75 -11.13 -19.88
CA GLU A 55 -11.14 -11.59 -19.69
C GLU A 55 -12.06 -11.13 -20.82
N GLY A 56 -11.92 -9.87 -21.27
CA GLY A 56 -12.70 -9.33 -22.39
C GLY A 56 -12.27 -9.85 -23.77
N GLY A 57 -11.00 -10.25 -23.91
CA GLY A 57 -10.44 -10.80 -25.15
C GLY A 57 -10.83 -12.25 -25.43
N ALA A 58 -11.27 -13.01 -24.42
CA ALA A 58 -11.68 -14.41 -24.55
C ALA A 58 -13.08 -14.63 -25.16
N LYS A 59 -13.78 -13.55 -25.55
CA LYS A 59 -15.14 -13.59 -26.13
C LYS A 59 -15.19 -13.27 -27.64
N ARG A 60 -14.16 -13.62 -28.42
CA ARG A 60 -14.19 -13.52 -29.88
C ARG A 60 -13.95 -14.86 -30.54
#